data_AF-G9L1D8-F1
#
_entry.id   AF-G9L1D8-F1
#
_cell.length_a   1.000
_cell.length_b   1.000
_cell.length_c   1.000
_cell.angle_alpha   90.00
_cell.angle_beta   90.00
_cell.angle_gamma   90.00
#
_symmetry.space_group_name_H-M   'P 1'
#
loop_
_entity.id
_entity.type
_entity.pdbx_description
1 polymer ?
#
loop_
_entity_poly.entity_id
_entity_poly.type
_entity_poly.pdbx_seq_one_letter_code
_entity_poly.pdbx_strand_id
1 'polypeptide(L)' 'PPGGASREQRHICAVSHGAQVVALRQELRKRDLGQVSVGSFEILPGREFRAVVLSTVHSCSSLLSCGAPALG' A
#
# COMPACT_ATOMS: atom_id res chain seq x y z
N PRO A 1 24.69 -16.93 9.51
CA PRO A 1 23.47 -16.30 10.07
C PRO A 1 22.62 -15.63 8.97
N PRO A 2 21.29 -15.82 8.93
CA PRO A 2 20.45 -15.15 7.94
C PRO A 2 20.12 -13.74 8.44
N GLY A 3 21.08 -12.81 8.31
CA GLY A 3 21.01 -11.48 8.95
C GLY A 3 20.87 -10.29 7.99
N GLY A 4 20.78 -10.51 6.68
CA GLY A 4 20.88 -9.43 5.68
C GLY A 4 19.56 -8.77 5.27
N ALA A 5 18.48 -9.54 5.12
CA ALA A 5 17.26 -9.05 4.46
C ALA A 5 16.40 -8.12 5.34
N SER A 6 16.43 -8.28 6.66
CA SER A 6 15.51 -7.63 7.59
C SER A 6 15.69 -6.11 7.71
N ARG A 7 16.87 -5.60 7.36
CA ARG A 7 17.21 -4.18 7.51
C ARG A 7 16.78 -3.35 6.30
N GLU A 8 16.78 -3.92 5.09
CA GLU A 8 16.39 -3.20 3.88
C GLU A 8 14.87 -3.04 3.73
N GLN A 9 14.10 -4.02 4.19
CA GLN A 9 12.63 -4.00 4.11
C GLN A 9 12.01 -2.78 4.81
N ARG A 10 12.62 -2.30 5.91
CA ARG A 10 12.14 -1.14 6.68
C ARG A 10 12.18 0.18 5.90
N HIS A 11 12.97 0.23 4.84
CA HIS A 11 13.08 1.39 3.96
C HIS A 11 12.10 1.34 2.78
N ILE A 12 11.26 0.31 2.70
CA ILE A 12 10.23 0.16 1.67
C ILE A 12 8.88 0.49 2.30
N CYS A 13 8.11 1.32 1.60
CA CYS A 13 6.73 1.61 1.93
C CYS A 13 5.81 1.13 0.81
N ALA A 14 4.75 0.43 1.15
CA ALA A 14 3.67 0.10 0.24
C ALA A 14 2.42 0.88 0.63
N VAL A 15 1.83 1.57 -0.32
CA VAL A 15 0.70 2.47 -0.10
C VAL A 15 -0.52 1.96 -0.85
N SER A 16 -1.65 1.86 -0.16
CA SER A 16 -2.92 1.41 -0.72
C SER A 16 -4.08 2.08 0.04
N HIS A 17 -5.32 1.62 -0.14
CA HIS A 17 -6.49 2.24 0.48
C HIS A 17 -7.45 1.20 1.10
N GLY A 18 -8.04 1.56 2.24
CA GLY A 18 -9.06 0.75 2.93
C GLY A 18 -8.61 -0.70 3.21
N ALA A 19 -9.50 -1.66 2.91
CA ALA A 19 -9.29 -3.08 3.19
C ALA A 19 -8.04 -3.68 2.50
N GLN A 20 -7.56 -3.09 1.40
CA GLN A 20 -6.33 -3.56 0.76
C GLN A 20 -5.09 -3.37 1.63
N VAL A 21 -5.05 -2.36 2.52
CA VAL A 21 -3.94 -2.19 3.46
C VAL A 21 -3.81 -3.42 4.37
N VAL A 22 -4.93 -3.97 4.82
CA VAL A 22 -4.96 -5.17 5.66
C VAL A 22 -4.51 -6.40 4.86
N ALA A 23 -5.03 -6.56 3.64
CA ALA A 23 -4.65 -7.66 2.76
C ALA A 23 -3.14 -7.64 2.43
N LEU A 24 -2.59 -6.45 2.13
CA LEU A 24 -1.18 -6.28 1.81
C LEU A 24 -0.28 -6.63 3.02
N ARG A 25 -0.66 -6.19 4.22
CA ARG A 25 0.05 -6.53 5.46
C ARG A 25 0.08 -8.04 5.71
N GLN A 26 -1.04 -8.73 5.47
CA GLN A 26 -1.12 -10.18 5.64
C GLN A 26 -0.23 -10.92 4.63
N GLU A 27 -0.30 -10.55 3.35
CA GLU A 27 0.50 -11.18 2.30
C GLU A 27 2.00 -10.93 2.47
N LEU A 28 2.41 -9.71 2.83
CA LEU A 28 3.81 -9.41 3.11
C LEU A 28 4.33 -10.20 4.32
N ARG A 29 3.51 -10.40 5.36
CA ARG A 29 3.88 -11.23 6.50
C ARG A 29 4.07 -12.70 6.11
N LYS A 30 3.22 -13.26 5.24
CA LYS A 30 3.35 -14.64 4.76
C LYS A 30 4.62 -14.89 3.93
N ARG A 31 5.19 -13.84 3.35
CA ARG A 31 6.38 -13.89 2.49
C ARG A 31 7.67 -13.47 3.20
N ASP A 32 7.68 -13.44 4.53
CA ASP A 32 8.80 -12.95 5.36
C ASP A 32 9.20 -11.48 5.07
N LEU A 33 8.25 -10.68 4.55
CA LEU A 33 8.39 -9.25 4.28
C LEU A 33 7.66 -8.39 5.33
N GLY A 34 7.48 -8.92 6.55
CA GLY A 34 6.70 -8.28 7.61
C GLY A 34 7.24 -6.93 8.11
N GLN A 35 8.48 -6.57 7.74
CA GLN A 35 9.12 -5.31 8.12
C GLN A 35 8.85 -4.16 7.12
N VAL A 36 8.21 -4.44 5.98
CA VAL A 36 7.78 -3.42 5.01
C VAL A 36 6.68 -2.56 5.63
N SER A 37 6.82 -1.23 5.52
CA SER A 37 5.78 -0.31 5.97
C SER A 37 4.59 -0.36 5.04
N VAL A 38 3.37 -0.47 5.57
CA VAL A 38 2.15 -0.47 4.74
C VAL A 38 1.17 0.55 5.28
N GLY A 39 0.59 1.41 4.45
CA GLY A 39 -0.44 2.32 4.92
C GLY A 39 -1.22 3.01 3.81
N SER A 40 -2.09 3.92 4.23
CA SER A 40 -2.80 4.85 3.35
C SER A 40 -1.89 5.99 2.90
N PHE A 41 -2.34 6.77 1.94
CA PHE A 41 -1.59 7.96 1.50
C PHE A 41 -1.26 8.92 2.65
N GLU A 42 -2.09 8.96 3.71
CA GLU A 42 -1.89 9.80 4.89
C GLU A 42 -0.61 9.48 5.68
N ILE A 43 0.02 8.32 5.47
CA ILE A 43 1.24 7.94 6.20
C ILE A 43 2.53 8.47 5.56
N LEU A 44 2.45 9.01 4.33
CA LEU A 44 3.60 9.48 3.57
C LEU A 44 4.17 10.83 4.00
N PRO A 45 3.38 11.86 4.39
CA PRO A 45 3.93 13.15 4.74
C PRO A 45 4.94 13.06 5.88
N GLY A 46 6.11 13.68 5.70
CA GLY A 46 7.17 13.75 6.70
C GLY A 46 7.91 12.42 6.96
N ARG A 47 7.69 11.39 6.15
CA ARG A 47 8.43 10.12 6.21
C ARG A 47 9.31 9.94 4.99
N GLU A 48 10.50 9.41 5.22
CA GLU A 48 11.45 9.06 4.15
C GLU A 48 11.52 7.55 3.97
N PHE A 49 11.46 7.11 2.72
CA PHE A 49 11.61 5.72 2.30
C PHE A 49 12.52 5.66 1.09
N ARG A 50 13.30 4.58 0.95
CA ARG A 50 14.14 4.34 -0.24
C ARG A 50 13.29 3.97 -1.46
N ALA A 51 12.15 3.31 -1.25
CA ALA A 51 11.21 2.94 -2.29
C ALA A 51 9.77 3.01 -1.78
N VAL A 52 8.87 3.54 -2.62
CA VAL A 52 7.44 3.57 -2.35
C VAL A 52 6.70 2.85 -3.49
N VAL A 53 5.90 1.85 -3.15
CA VAL A 53 5.04 1.11 -4.10
C VAL A 53 3.60 1.55 -3.89
N LEU A 54 3.00 2.19 -4.89
CA LEU A 54 1.58 2.57 -4.85
C LEU A 54 0.72 1.51 -5.55
N SER A 55 -0.27 1.01 -4.83
CA SER A 55 -1.33 0.14 -5.36
C SER A 55 -2.65 0.90 -5.33
N THR A 56 -3.10 1.35 -6.50
CA THR A 56 -4.35 2.10 -6.68
C THR A 56 -5.52 1.14 -6.81
N VAL A 57 -6.46 1.18 -5.87
CA VAL A 57 -7.66 0.32 -5.87
C VAL A 57 -8.73 0.79 -6.84
N HIS A 58 -8.80 2.10 -7.07
CA HIS A 58 -9.76 2.69 -7.97
C HIS A 58 -9.22 2.62 -9.39
N SER A 59 -9.84 1.82 -10.24
CA SER A 59 -9.68 1.92 -11.69
C SER A 59 -10.59 3.04 -12.23
N CYS A 60 -10.33 3.57 -13.42
CA CYS A 60 -11.21 4.56 -14.07
C CYS A 60 -12.69 4.12 -14.06
N SER A 61 -12.96 2.81 -14.17
CA SER A 61 -14.30 2.24 -14.05
C SER A 61 -14.97 2.46 -12.68
N SER A 62 -14.23 2.46 -11.57
CA SER A 62 -14.77 2.74 -10.23
C SER A 62 -15.13 4.22 -10.05
N LEU A 63 -14.39 5.12 -10.69
CA LEU A 63 -14.64 6.57 -10.64
C LEU A 63 -15.86 6.96 -11.50
N LEU A 64 -16.02 6.34 -12.67
CA LEU A 64 -17.18 6.56 -13.56
C LEU A 64 -18.50 6.08 -12.94
N SER A 65 -18.47 5.04 -12.11
CA SER A 65 -19.65 4.53 -11.40
C SER A 65 -20.10 5.45 -10.25
N CYS A 66 -19.19 6.22 -9.66
CA CYS A 66 -19.50 7.11 -8.52
C CYS A 66 -20.11 8.46 -8.95
N GLY A 67 -20.13 8.78 -10.25
CA GLY A 67 -20.44 10.11 -10.78
C GLY A 67 -21.73 10.24 -11.59
N ALA A 68 -22.66 9.28 -11.56
CA ALA A 68 -23.89 9.37 -12.35
C ALA A 68 -25.14 9.60 -11.47
N PRO A 69 -25.59 10.84 -11.22
CA PRO A 69 -27.00 11.11 -11.35
C PRO A 69 -27.31 11.11 -12.85
N ALA A 70 -27.96 10.04 -13.32
CA ALA A 70 -28.64 10.10 -14.62
C ALA A 70 -29.68 11.22 -14.53
N LEU A 71 -29.39 12.36 -15.15
CA LEU A 71 -30.39 13.39 -15.40
C LEU A 71 -31.43 12.79 -16.35
N GLY A 72 -32.54 12.34 -15.77
CA GLY A 72 -33.83 12.16 -16.43
C GLY A 72 -34.71 13.37 -16.15
#